data_AF-A0A0G9HAP8-F1
#
_entry.id   AF-A0A0G9HAP8-F1
#
_cell.length_a   1.000
_cell.length_b   1.000
_cell.length_c   1.000
_cell.angle_alpha   90.00
_cell.angle_beta   90.00
_cell.angle_gamma   90.00
#
_symmetry.space_group_name_H-M   'P 1'
#
loop_
_entity.id
_entity.type
_entity.pdbx_description
1 polymer ?
#
loop_
_entity_poly.entity_id
_entity_poly.type
_entity_poly.pdbx_seq_one_letter_code
_entity_poly.pdbx_strand_id
1 'polypeptide(L)' 'MNDTLSPRRLRALIALGWLAVGTLVLLVTPLSAHSESLGWTPAFWLMLAPASVLVAMRPGLPLSLLAALFRR' A
#
# COMPACT_ATOMS: atom_id res chain seq x y z
N MET A 1 12.82 20.58 -14.90
CA MET A 1 12.44 20.58 -13.47
C MET A 1 12.78 19.20 -12.93
N ASN A 2 14.08 18.97 -12.68
CA ASN A 2 14.57 17.70 -12.14
C ASN A 2 14.53 17.82 -10.63
N ASP A 3 13.32 17.83 -10.07
CA ASP A 3 13.13 17.73 -8.63
C ASP A 3 13.60 16.35 -8.22
N THR A 4 14.81 16.28 -7.66
CA THR A 4 15.34 15.04 -7.08
C THR A 4 14.44 14.66 -5.92
N LEU A 5 13.42 13.85 -6.21
CA LEU A 5 12.54 13.28 -5.21
C LEU A 5 13.43 12.59 -4.17
N SER A 6 13.37 13.07 -2.93
CA SER A 6 14.18 12.48 -1.87
C SER A 6 13.91 10.96 -1.84
N PRO A 7 14.93 10.12 -1.63
CA PRO A 7 14.75 8.66 -1.67
C PRO A 7 13.62 8.17 -0.77
N ARG A 8 13.39 8.87 0.35
CA ARG A 8 12.25 8.62 1.25
C ARG A 8 10.91 8.93 0.58
N ARG A 9 10.78 10.09 -0.07
CA ARG A 9 9.52 10.48 -0.73
C ARG A 9 9.17 9.53 -1.88
N LEU A 10 10.16 9.09 -2.65
CA LEU A 10 9.98 8.10 -3.70
C LEU A 10 9.47 6.76 -3.16
N ARG A 11 10.09 6.22 -2.10
CA ARG A 11 9.64 4.97 -1.46
C ARG A 11 8.21 5.07 -0.93
N ALA A 12 7.85 6.21 -0.33
CA ALA A 12 6.48 6.44 0.16
C ALA A 12 5.47 6.45 -0.99
N LEU A 13 5.79 7.09 -2.12
CA LEU A 13 4.93 7.11 -3.31
C LEU A 13 4.79 5.72 -3.94
N ILE A 14 5.87 4.96 -4.02
CA ILE A 14 5.85 3.56 -4.50
C ILE A 14 4.95 2.71 -3.59
N ALA A 15 5.11 2.80 -2.27
CA ALA A 15 4.30 2.05 -1.33
C ALA A 15 2.82 2.45 -1.36
N LEU A 16 2.52 3.74 -1.54
CA LEU A 16 1.15 4.24 -1.76
C LEU A 16 0.54 3.73 -3.06
N GLY A 17 1.29 3.80 -4.16
CA GLY A 17 0.87 3.28 -5.46
C GLY A 17 0.63 1.77 -5.40
N TRP A 18 1.50 1.03 -4.73
CA TRP A 18 1.34 -0.40 -4.48
C TRP A 18 0.07 -0.67 -3.69
N LEU A 19 -0.17 0.03 -2.57
CA LEU A 19 -1.39 -0.12 -1.78
C LEU A 19 -2.64 0.15 -2.64
N ALA A 20 -2.66 1.25 -3.39
CA ALA A 20 -3.81 1.60 -4.23
C ALA A 20 -4.08 0.53 -5.30
N VAL A 21 -3.05 0.09 -6.01
CA VAL A 21 -3.16 -0.96 -7.03
C VAL A 21 -3.54 -2.30 -6.40
N GLY A 22 -2.96 -2.66 -5.25
CA GLY A 22 -3.28 -3.88 -4.51
C GLY A 22 -4.73 -3.92 -4.05
N THR A 23 -5.26 -2.81 -3.53
CA THR A 23 -6.69 -2.67 -3.21
C THR A 23 -7.55 -2.82 -4.44
N LEU A 24 -7.19 -2.14 -5.53
CA LEU A 24 -7.95 -2.18 -6.78
C LEU A 24 -8.00 -3.60 -7.36
N VAL A 25 -6.87 -4.32 -7.33
CA VAL A 25 -6.80 -5.72 -7.76
C VAL A 25 -7.75 -6.56 -6.91
N LEU A 26 -7.70 -6.47 -5.59
CA LEU A 26 -8.60 -7.23 -4.71
C LEU A 26 -10.08 -6.87 -4.88
N LEU A 27 -10.40 -5.63 -5.28
CA LEU A 27 -11.77 -5.18 -5.53
C LEU A 27 -12.31 -5.61 -6.90
N VAL A 28 -11.48 -5.58 -7.94
CA VAL A 28 -11.91 -5.74 -9.34
C VAL A 28 -11.69 -7.16 -9.86
N THR A 29 -10.76 -7.92 -9.27
CA THR A 29 -10.53 -9.31 -9.65
C THR A 29 -11.17 -10.26 -8.64
N PRO A 30 -11.62 -11.46 -9.08
CA PRO A 30 -12.07 -12.51 -8.17
C PRO A 30 -10.88 -13.18 -7.44
N LEU A 31 -9.77 -12.48 -7.25
CA LEU A 31 -8.73 -12.90 -6.32
C LEU A 31 -9.29 -12.77 -4.91
N SER A 32 -9.75 -13.90 -4.37
CA SER A 32 -10.08 -13.97 -2.95
C SER A 32 -8.86 -13.53 -2.14
N ALA A 33 -9.09 -12.60 -1.20
CA ALA A 33 -8.09 -12.18 -0.23
C ALA A 33 -7.48 -13.37 0.53
N HIS A 34 -8.26 -14.45 0.64
CA HIS A 34 -7.82 -15.77 1.07
C HIS A 34 -8.13 -16.78 -0.04
N SER A 35 -7.11 -17.36 -0.68
CA SER A 35 -7.31 -18.42 -1.67
C SER A 35 -7.04 -19.79 -1.07
N GLU A 36 -7.71 -20.85 -1.53
CA GLU A 36 -7.46 -22.21 -1.02
C GLU A 36 -6.06 -22.73 -1.40
N SER A 37 -5.48 -22.23 -2.49
CA SER A 37 -4.16 -22.66 -3.00
C SER A 37 -2.99 -21.86 -2.43
N LEU A 38 -3.18 -20.58 -2.13
CA LEU A 38 -2.14 -19.66 -1.66
C LEU A 38 -2.43 -19.10 -0.26
N GLY A 39 -3.55 -19.47 0.36
CA GLY A 39 -3.97 -18.97 1.66
C GLY A 39 -4.06 -17.43 1.68
N TRP A 40 -3.46 -16.83 2.70
CA TRP A 40 -3.41 -15.37 2.91
C TRP A 40 -2.33 -14.63 2.11
N THR A 41 -1.57 -15.34 1.28
CA THR A 41 -0.45 -14.76 0.51
C THR A 41 -0.85 -13.55 -0.32
N PRO A 42 -2.00 -13.53 -1.04
CA PRO A 42 -2.41 -12.36 -1.82
C PRO A 42 -2.66 -11.12 -0.94
N ALA A 43 -3.44 -11.28 0.13
CA ALA A 43 -3.71 -10.18 1.06
C ALA A 43 -2.43 -9.67 1.74
N PHE A 44 -1.53 -10.57 2.14
CA PHE A 44 -0.25 -10.19 2.74
C PHE A 44 0.59 -9.33 1.78
N TRP A 45 0.79 -9.78 0.54
CA TRP A 45 1.65 -9.07 -0.41
C TRP A 45 1.03 -7.79 -0.96
N LEU A 46 -0.30 -7.75 -1.12
CA LEU A 46 -0.97 -6.59 -1.71
C LEU A 46 -1.29 -5.50 -0.68
N MET A 47 -1.49 -5.86 0.59
CA MET A 47 -1.85 -4.92 1.66
C MET A 47 -0.75 -4.79 2.71
N LEU A 48 -0.36 -5.90 3.34
CA LEU A 48 0.46 -5.87 4.54
C LEU A 48 1.91 -5.48 4.23
N ALA A 49 2.48 -6.00 3.15
CA ALA A 49 3.81 -5.64 2.69
C ALA A 49 3.95 -4.13 2.42
N PRO A 50 3.15 -3.48 1.55
CA PRO A 50 3.27 -2.05 1.34
C PRO A 50 2.90 -1.21 2.58
N ALA A 51 1.94 -1.65 3.39
CA ALA A 51 1.64 -0.97 4.67
C ALA A 51 2.83 -1.03 5.65
N SER A 52 3.51 -2.17 5.75
CA SER A 52 4.70 -2.31 6.61
C SER A 52 5.86 -1.41 6.18
N VAL A 53 6.04 -1.18 4.86
CA VAL A 53 7.02 -0.23 4.34
C VAL A 53 6.69 1.19 4.82
N LEU A 54 5.41 1.60 4.74
CA LEU A 54 4.99 2.91 5.25
C LEU A 54 5.22 3.05 6.75
N VAL A 55 4.88 2.02 7.54
CA VAL A 55 5.12 1.98 8.99
C VAL A 55 6.61 2.08 9.33
N ALA A 56 7.46 1.31 8.64
CA ALA A 56 8.91 1.32 8.84
C ALA A 56 9.53 2.69 8.53
N MET A 57 8.93 3.46 7.62
CA MET A 57 9.34 4.83 7.32
C MET A 57 8.85 5.84 8.35
N ARG A 58 7.60 5.72 8.78
CA ARG A 58 7.01 6.48 9.88
C ARG A 58 5.81 5.69 10.43
N PRO A 59 5.77 5.34 11.72
CA PRO A 59 4.72 4.47 12.26
C PRO A 59 3.31 5.06 12.13
N GLY A 60 3.16 6.39 12.22
CA GLY A 60 1.87 7.08 12.02
C GLY A 60 1.51 7.38 10.56
N LEU A 61 2.40 7.09 9.60
CA LEU A 61 2.20 7.43 8.19
C LEU A 61 0.93 6.81 7.58
N PRO A 62 0.65 5.49 7.72
CA PRO A 62 -0.52 4.89 7.08
C PRO A 62 -1.84 5.48 7.62
N LEU A 63 -1.96 5.67 8.94
CA LEU A 63 -3.13 6.30 9.55
C LEU A 63 -3.27 7.76 9.13
N SER A 64 -2.17 8.50 9.01
CA SER A 64 -2.21 9.89 8.55
C SER A 64 -2.64 10.03 7.09
N LEU A 65 -2.22 9.10 6.23
CA LEU A 65 -2.62 9.05 4.82
C LEU A 65 -4.08 8.63 4.66
N LEU A 66 -4.52 7.65 5.45
CA LEU A 66 -5.92 7.23 5.52
C LEU A 66 -6.81 8.40 5.99
N ALA A 67 -6.41 9.09 7.06
CA ALA A 67 -7.11 10.27 7.57
C ALA A 67 -7.05 11.48 6.62
N ALA A 68 -6.08 11.54 5.70
CA ALA A 68 -6.03 12.54 4.65
C ALA A 68 -6.98 12.20 3.48
N LEU A 69 -7.11 10.91 3.14
CA LEU A 69 -8.08 10.40 2.16
C LEU A 69 -9.53 10.66 2.61
N PHE A 70 -9.85 10.43 3.89
CA PHE A 70 -11.19 10.66 4.46
C PHE A 70 -11.52 12.12 4.76
N ARG A 71 -10.55 13.04 4.67
CA ARG A 71 -10.76 14.49 4.86
C ARG A 71 -11.04 15.24 3.55
N ARG A 72 -11.13 14.52 2.43
CA ARG A 72 -11.62 15.02 1.13
C ARG A 72 -13.11 14.80 1.00
#